data_AF-M0NE84-F1
#
_entry.id   AF-M0NE84-F1
#
_cell.length_a   1.000
_cell.length_b   1.000
_cell.length_c   1.000
_cell.angle_alpha   90.00
_cell.angle_beta   90.00
_cell.angle_gamma   90.00
#
_symmetry.space_group_name_H-M   'P 1'
#
loop_
_entity.id
_entity.type
_entity.pdbx_description
1 polymer ?
#
loop_
_entity_poly.entity_id
_entity_poly.type
_entity_poly.pdbx_seq_one_letter_code
_entity_poly.pdbx_strand_id
1 'polypeptide(L)'
;MQSDEELTAYPERSLSSRIVTWLERGCTLGVRLSLALLFVLVGIFLLYVVGGLLFITVGLWNPQYQFLSFTSDLYFTTLGLTFGFTICIETSSLIVLHLLNGVDGVRNQISLLAAFVGFGLGAALVRITALTVLHGYWS
;
A
#
# COMPACT_ATOMS: atom_id res chain seq x y z
N MET A 1 -19.42 -22.22 53.78
CA MET A 1 -19.65 -20.82 53.40
C MET A 1 -18.34 -20.34 52.77
N GLN A 2 -17.86 -20.71 51.59
CA GLN A 2 -18.42 -21.21 50.32
C GLN A 2 -19.60 -20.39 49.79
N SER A 3 -19.24 -19.39 48.98
CA SER A 3 -19.83 -18.94 47.72
C SER A 3 -19.65 -17.42 47.60
N ASP A 4 -18.94 -16.95 46.56
CA ASP A 4 -19.10 -15.66 45.85
C ASP A 4 -17.78 -15.03 45.32
N GLU A 5 -16.65 -15.74 45.31
CA GLU A 5 -15.41 -15.31 44.61
C GLU A 5 -15.18 -16.01 43.25
N GLU A 6 -16.24 -16.51 42.61
CA GLU A 6 -16.12 -17.24 41.35
C GLU A 6 -17.14 -16.76 40.30
N LEU A 7 -16.93 -15.58 39.71
CA LEU A 7 -17.52 -15.27 38.40
C LEU A 7 -16.89 -14.09 37.61
N THR A 8 -15.56 -13.98 37.52
CA THR A 8 -14.94 -13.15 36.44
C THR A 8 -13.67 -13.80 35.87
N ALA A 9 -13.66 -15.13 35.74
CA ALA A 9 -12.66 -15.81 34.91
C ALA A 9 -13.00 -15.60 33.43
N TYR A 10 -12.53 -14.48 32.87
CA TYR A 10 -12.62 -14.08 31.47
C TYR A 10 -12.25 -15.25 30.50
N PRO A 11 -13.21 -15.77 29.70
CA PRO A 11 -12.90 -16.73 28.64
C PRO A 11 -12.43 -16.04 27.34
N GLU A 12 -12.46 -14.70 27.25
CA GLU A 12 -12.23 -13.94 26.00
C GLU A 12 -10.77 -13.84 25.54
N ARG A 13 -9.78 -14.22 26.36
CA ARG A 13 -8.36 -14.18 25.97
C ARG A 13 -8.02 -15.15 24.82
N SER A 14 -8.77 -16.24 24.65
CA SER A 14 -8.46 -17.27 23.65
C SER A 14 -8.80 -16.82 22.21
N LEU A 15 -9.94 -16.14 22.01
CA LEU A 15 -10.35 -15.62 20.71
C LEU A 15 -9.59 -14.37 20.33
N SER A 16 -9.38 -13.46 21.29
CA SER A 16 -8.61 -12.24 21.06
C SER A 16 -7.15 -12.56 20.71
N SER A 17 -6.50 -13.51 21.40
CA SER A 17 -5.13 -13.91 21.04
C SER A 17 -5.04 -14.59 19.67
N ARG A 18 -6.05 -15.37 19.25
CA ARG A 18 -6.10 -15.95 17.91
C ARG A 18 -6.22 -14.85 16.84
N ILE A 19 -7.12 -13.89 17.01
CA ILE A 19 -7.31 -12.80 16.05
C ILE A 19 -6.03 -11.96 15.93
N VAL A 20 -5.39 -11.63 17.06
CA VAL A 20 -4.11 -10.91 17.08
C VAL A 20 -3.03 -11.68 16.32
N THR A 21 -2.92 -12.99 16.53
CA THR A 21 -1.93 -13.85 15.84
C THR A 21 -2.20 -13.93 14.33
N TRP A 22 -3.47 -14.01 13.92
CA TRP A 22 -3.86 -14.01 12.51
C TRP A 22 -3.59 -12.66 11.85
N LEU A 23 -3.88 -11.57 12.56
CA LEU A 23 -3.67 -10.22 12.08
C LEU A 23 -2.17 -9.93 11.91
N GLU A 24 -1.35 -10.30 12.89
CA GLU A 24 0.11 -10.17 12.82
C GLU A 24 0.71 -10.95 11.65
N ARG A 25 0.25 -12.19 11.41
CA ARG A 25 0.64 -12.97 10.23
C ARG A 25 0.17 -12.34 8.92
N GLY A 26 -1.06 -11.85 8.87
CA GLY A 26 -1.61 -11.19 7.68
C GLY A 26 -0.86 -9.91 7.35
N CYS A 27 -0.50 -9.13 8.37
CA CYS A 27 0.24 -7.89 8.23
C CYS A 27 1.71 -8.12 7.83
N THR A 28 2.39 -9.08 8.46
CA THR A 28 3.78 -9.41 8.09
C THR A 28 3.86 -10.00 6.68
N LEU A 29 2.88 -10.82 6.29
CA LEU A 29 2.75 -11.31 4.92
C LEU A 29 2.43 -10.15 3.96
N GLY A 30 1.53 -9.25 4.35
CA GLY A 30 1.17 -8.05 3.60
C GLY A 30 2.35 -7.15 3.33
N VAL A 31 3.18 -6.86 4.34
CA VAL A 31 4.40 -6.04 4.21
C VAL A 31 5.44 -6.73 3.32
N ARG A 32 5.63 -8.06 3.46
CA ARG A 32 6.57 -8.80 2.58
C ARG A 32 6.09 -8.81 1.13
N LEU A 33 4.80 -9.04 0.92
CA LEU A 33 4.20 -9.07 -0.39
C LEU A 33 4.20 -7.68 -1.02
N SER A 34 3.88 -6.62 -0.26
CA SER A 34 3.88 -5.25 -0.73
C SER A 34 5.29 -4.81 -1.11
N LEU A 35 6.31 -5.19 -0.34
CA LEU A 35 7.69 -4.87 -0.64
C LEU A 35 8.18 -5.55 -1.94
N ALA A 36 7.82 -6.83 -2.13
CA ALA A 36 8.11 -7.55 -3.38
C ALA A 36 7.36 -6.92 -4.57
N LEU A 37 6.08 -6.60 -4.38
CA LEU A 37 5.24 -5.97 -5.40
C LEU A 37 5.76 -4.57 -5.77
N LEU A 38 6.18 -3.78 -4.78
CA LEU A 38 6.75 -2.46 -4.97
C LEU A 38 8.05 -2.55 -5.79
N PHE A 39 8.90 -3.53 -5.51
CA PHE A 39 10.13 -3.75 -6.29
C PHE A 39 9.83 -4.08 -7.76
N VAL A 40 8.84 -4.94 -8.00
CA VAL A 40 8.38 -5.28 -9.35
C VAL A 40 7.80 -4.05 -10.06
N LEU A 41 6.95 -3.28 -9.36
CA LEU A 41 6.35 -2.07 -9.91
C LEU A 41 7.39 -1.00 -10.24
N VAL A 42 8.39 -0.79 -9.39
CA VAL A 42 9.52 0.12 -9.67
C VAL A 42 10.29 -0.36 -10.90
N GLY A 43 10.53 -1.67 -11.02
CA GLY A 43 11.19 -2.24 -12.19
C GLY A 43 10.41 -1.99 -13.48
N ILE A 44 9.10 -2.25 -13.47
CA ILE A 44 8.21 -2.00 -14.62
C ILE A 44 8.14 -0.52 -14.94
N PHE A 45 8.05 0.34 -13.93
CA PHE A 45 8.03 1.80 -14.09
C PHE A 45 9.31 2.31 -14.75
N LEU A 46 10.48 1.89 -14.26
CA LEU A 46 11.76 2.27 -14.84
C LEU A 46 11.90 1.75 -16.28
N LEU A 47 11.50 0.51 -16.54
CA LEU A 47 11.50 -0.06 -17.88
C LEU A 47 10.59 0.75 -18.82
N TYR A 48 9.41 1.14 -18.35
CA TYR A 48 8.46 1.95 -19.11
C TYR A 48 9.01 3.34 -19.43
N VAL A 49 9.52 4.05 -18.42
CA VAL A 49 10.05 5.41 -18.56
C VAL A 49 11.32 5.41 -19.41
N VAL A 50 12.33 4.62 -19.04
CA VAL A 50 13.64 4.60 -19.72
C VAL A 50 13.51 3.94 -21.09
N GLY A 51 12.83 2.80 -21.17
CA GLY A 51 12.59 2.11 -22.43
C GLY A 51 11.76 2.99 -23.38
N GLY A 52 10.64 3.54 -22.90
CA GLY A 52 9.80 4.43 -23.69
C GLY A 52 10.55 5.66 -24.21
N LEU A 53 11.34 6.31 -23.36
CA LEU A 53 12.18 7.43 -23.76
C LEU A 53 13.20 7.02 -24.84
N LEU A 54 13.89 5.88 -24.66
CA LEU A 54 14.85 5.36 -25.64
C LEU A 54 14.16 5.08 -26.98
N PHE A 55 13.02 4.38 -26.98
CA PHE A 55 12.27 4.08 -28.21
C PHE A 55 11.78 5.34 -28.93
N ILE A 56 11.36 6.36 -28.19
CA ILE A 56 10.98 7.67 -28.76
C ILE A 56 12.20 8.38 -29.37
N THR A 57 13.34 8.40 -28.68
CA THR A 57 14.56 9.07 -29.18
C THR A 57 15.13 8.43 -30.44
N VAL A 58 15.00 7.10 -30.59
CA VAL A 58 15.45 6.37 -31.78
C VAL A 58 14.39 6.41 -32.91
N GLY A 59 13.21 6.97 -32.65
CA GLY A 59 12.10 7.04 -33.61
C GLY A 59 11.41 5.71 -33.88
N LEU A 60 11.69 4.69 -33.06
CA LEU A 60 11.06 3.36 -33.13
C LEU A 60 9.62 3.38 -32.60
N TRP A 61 9.31 4.33 -31.72
CA TRP A 61 7.98 4.49 -31.15
C TRP A 61 7.56 5.96 -31.16
N ASN A 62 6.38 6.23 -31.73
CA ASN A 62 5.84 7.59 -31.82
C ASN A 62 4.39 7.56 -31.32
N PRO A 63 4.16 7.68 -30.00
CA PRO A 63 2.82 7.60 -29.45
C PRO A 63 1.97 8.77 -29.94
N GLN A 64 0.70 8.50 -30.27
CA GLN A 64 -0.27 9.53 -30.64
C GLN A 64 -0.83 10.30 -29.42
N TYR A 65 -0.35 9.97 -28.23
CA TYR A 65 -0.69 10.57 -26.95
C TYR A 65 0.56 11.15 -26.29
N GLN A 66 0.35 12.07 -25.33
CA GLN A 66 1.46 12.61 -24.53
C GLN A 66 2.00 11.52 -23.60
N PHE A 67 3.20 11.01 -23.93
CA PHE A 67 3.94 10.06 -23.11
C PHE A 67 4.18 10.62 -21.69
N LEU A 68 3.99 9.80 -20.65
CA LEU A 68 4.09 10.18 -19.23
C LEU A 68 3.01 11.16 -18.73
N SER A 69 1.89 11.31 -19.46
CA SER A 69 0.76 12.13 -19.03
C SER A 69 -0.20 11.35 -18.13
N PHE A 70 -0.53 11.89 -16.95
CA PHE A 70 -1.57 11.34 -16.05
C PHE A 70 -3.00 11.38 -16.62
N THR A 71 -3.19 11.97 -17.79
CA THR A 71 -4.50 12.12 -18.43
C THR A 71 -4.58 11.39 -19.77
N SER A 72 -3.48 11.38 -20.52
CA SER A 72 -3.45 10.81 -21.88
C SER A 72 -2.79 9.44 -21.95
N ASP A 73 -1.98 9.07 -20.96
CA ASP A 73 -1.23 7.82 -20.93
C ASP A 73 -1.85 6.86 -19.92
N LEU A 74 -2.72 5.98 -20.43
CA LEU A 74 -3.45 5.01 -19.60
C LEU A 74 -2.50 4.03 -18.89
N TYR A 75 -1.39 3.66 -19.53
CA TYR A 75 -0.42 2.72 -18.96
C TYR A 75 0.34 3.36 -17.80
N PHE A 76 0.85 4.57 -17.99
CA PHE A 76 1.50 5.33 -16.93
C PHE A 76 0.55 5.60 -15.76
N THR A 77 -0.69 5.96 -16.06
CA THR A 77 -1.71 6.25 -15.04
C THR A 77 -2.11 4.99 -14.26
N THR A 78 -2.23 3.84 -14.92
CA THR A 78 -2.54 2.55 -14.27
C THR A 78 -1.39 2.08 -13.38
N LEU A 79 -0.13 2.30 -13.80
CA LEU A 79 1.04 2.07 -12.96
C LEU A 79 1.03 2.98 -11.72
N GLY A 80 0.70 4.27 -11.88
CA GLY A 80 0.54 5.19 -10.76
C GLY A 80 -0.56 4.76 -9.77
N LEU A 81 -1.70 4.29 -10.29
CA LEU A 81 -2.82 3.79 -9.48
C LEU A 81 -2.40 2.57 -8.65
N THR A 82 -1.80 1.56 -9.30
CA THR A 82 -1.33 0.34 -8.64
C THR A 82 -0.24 0.62 -7.61
N PHE A 83 0.65 1.57 -7.88
CA PHE A 83 1.66 2.04 -6.93
C PHE A 83 1.02 2.69 -5.70
N GLY A 84 0.04 3.58 -5.91
CA GLY A 84 -0.70 4.23 -4.83
C GLY A 84 -1.43 3.24 -3.93
N PHE A 85 -2.11 2.24 -4.52
CA PHE A 85 -2.76 1.17 -3.75
C PHE A 85 -1.75 0.35 -2.94
N THR A 86 -0.61 0.01 -3.55
CA THR A 86 0.43 -0.78 -2.87
C THR A 86 0.97 -0.04 -1.66
N ILE A 87 1.27 1.27 -1.78
CA ILE A 87 1.70 2.11 -0.66
C ILE A 87 0.62 2.18 0.42
N CYS A 88 -0.64 2.38 0.05
CA CYS A 88 -1.75 2.40 1.02
C CYS A 88 -1.85 1.09 1.81
N ILE A 89 -1.73 -0.06 1.14
CA ILE A 89 -1.80 -1.38 1.78
C ILE A 89 -0.59 -1.58 2.72
N GLU A 90 0.61 -1.22 2.28
CA GLU A 90 1.83 -1.32 3.07
C GLU A 90 1.76 -0.45 4.34
N THR A 91 1.43 0.83 4.16
CA THR A 91 1.40 1.82 5.25
C THR A 91 0.27 1.54 6.23
N SER A 92 -0.92 1.15 5.76
CA SER A 92 -2.02 0.73 6.64
C SER A 92 -1.65 -0.54 7.42
N SER A 93 -0.95 -1.48 6.81
CA SER A 93 -0.43 -2.67 7.50
C SER A 93 0.55 -2.29 8.61
N LEU A 94 1.49 -1.38 8.33
CA LEU A 94 2.43 -0.89 9.34
C LEU A 94 1.72 -0.17 10.49
N ILE A 95 0.74 0.68 10.19
CA ILE A 95 -0.07 1.38 11.22
C ILE A 95 -0.77 0.37 12.13
N VAL A 96 -1.43 -0.64 11.57
CA VAL A 96 -2.12 -1.69 12.34
C VAL A 96 -1.15 -2.46 13.23
N LEU A 97 0.03 -2.83 12.71
CA LEU A 97 1.07 -3.50 13.50
C LEU A 97 1.58 -2.66 14.66
N HIS A 98 1.80 -1.35 14.44
CA HIS A 98 2.27 -0.44 15.49
C HIS A 98 1.21 -0.22 16.57
N LEU A 99 -0.07 -0.16 16.19
CA LEU A 99 -1.18 -0.08 17.15
C LEU A 99 -1.33 -1.36 17.98
N LEU A 100 -1.06 -2.53 17.38
CA LEU A 100 -1.14 -3.83 18.07
C LEU A 100 0.01 -4.04 19.07
N ASN A 101 1.24 -3.65 18.70
CA ASN A 101 2.44 -3.89 19.51
C ASN A 101 2.73 -2.78 20.54
N GLY A 102 1.95 -1.71 20.55
CA GLY A 102 2.19 -0.54 21.38
C GLY A 102 3.28 0.37 20.82
N VAL A 103 3.15 1.68 21.08
CA VAL A 103 4.05 2.71 20.54
C VAL A 103 5.15 3.02 21.55
N ASP A 104 6.06 2.07 21.77
CA ASP A 104 7.17 2.27 22.70
C ASP A 104 8.43 2.78 21.98
N GLY A 105 8.85 3.99 22.35
CA GLY A 105 10.11 4.60 21.89
C GLY A 105 9.98 5.54 20.68
N VAL A 106 10.90 6.51 20.62
CA VAL A 106 10.93 7.58 19.60
C VAL A 106 11.04 7.03 18.18
N ARG A 107 11.79 5.93 17.98
CA ARG A 107 11.93 5.28 16.66
C ARG A 107 10.59 4.74 16.15
N ASN A 108 9.75 4.25 17.05
CA ASN A 108 8.44 3.68 16.72
C ASN A 108 7.43 4.79 16.36
N GLN A 109 7.49 5.92 17.05
CA GLN A 109 6.69 7.11 16.73
C GLN A 109 7.06 7.71 15.36
N ILE A 110 8.35 7.81 15.04
CA ILE A 110 8.81 8.29 13.72
C ILE A 110 8.35 7.35 12.62
N SER A 111 8.46 6.04 12.83
CA SER A 111 7.98 5.01 11.89
C SER A 111 6.47 5.13 11.65
N LEU A 112 5.67 5.32 12.71
CA LEU A 112 4.22 5.52 12.62
C LEU A 112 3.87 6.82 11.86
N LEU A 113 4.57 7.92 12.14
CA LEU A 113 4.39 9.18 11.42
C LEU A 113 4.71 9.02 9.92
N ALA A 114 5.81 8.34 9.60
CA ALA A 114 6.19 8.04 8.22
C ALA A 114 5.13 7.18 7.52
N ALA A 115 4.54 6.22 8.23
CA ALA A 115 3.44 5.41 7.70
C ALA A 115 2.19 6.25 7.39
N PHE A 116 1.81 7.20 8.26
CA PHE A 116 0.69 8.12 7.98
C PHE A 116 0.96 9.03 6.79
N VAL A 117 2.18 9.57 6.67
CA VAL A 117 2.59 10.39 5.52
C VAL A 117 2.54 9.57 4.23
N GLY A 118 3.09 8.35 4.26
CA GLY A 118 3.03 7.42 3.14
C GLY A 118 1.59 7.06 2.75
N PHE A 119 0.72 6.81 3.72
CA PHE A 119 -0.70 6.53 3.47
C PHE A 119 -1.39 7.71 2.78
N GLY A 120 -1.15 8.94 3.27
CA GLY A 120 -1.69 10.15 2.66
C GLY A 120 -1.20 10.34 1.21
N LEU A 121 0.08 10.08 0.95
CA LEU A 121 0.65 10.16 -0.39
C LEU A 121 0.09 9.08 -1.34
N GLY A 122 -0.02 7.84 -0.86
CA GLY A 122 -0.66 6.75 -1.61
C GLY A 122 -2.12 7.07 -1.95
N ALA A 123 -2.89 7.58 -0.99
CA ALA A 123 -4.29 7.95 -1.18
C ALA A 123 -4.45 9.13 -2.16
N ALA A 124 -3.57 10.13 -2.09
CA ALA A 124 -3.55 11.23 -3.04
C ALA A 124 -3.24 10.74 -4.46
N LEU A 125 -2.27 9.83 -4.61
CA LEU A 125 -1.90 9.24 -5.88
C LEU A 125 -3.06 8.43 -6.47
N VAL A 126 -3.73 7.61 -5.65
CA VAL A 126 -4.95 6.89 -6.05
C VAL A 126 -6.02 7.87 -6.48
N ARG A 127 -6.26 8.97 -5.74
CA ARG A 127 -7.28 9.95 -6.10
C ARG A 127 -7.04 10.60 -7.47
N ILE A 128 -5.79 10.95 -7.78
CA ILE A 128 -5.43 11.61 -9.04
C ILE A 128 -5.55 10.62 -10.21
N THR A 129 -5.12 9.38 -10.01
CA THR A 129 -5.08 8.37 -11.07
C THR A 129 -6.42 7.66 -11.27
N ALA A 130 -7.22 7.50 -10.23
CA ALA A 130 -8.48 6.74 -10.28
C ALA A 130 -9.49 7.36 -11.25
N LEU A 131 -9.60 8.69 -11.30
CA LEU A 131 -10.53 9.37 -12.20
C LEU A 131 -10.16 9.14 -13.66
N THR A 132 -8.88 9.27 -14.01
CA THR A 132 -8.41 9.02 -15.37
C THR A 132 -8.56 7.56 -15.76
N VAL A 133 -8.20 6.61 -14.88
CA VAL A 133 -8.31 5.18 -15.14
C VAL A 133 -9.77 4.77 -15.34
N LEU A 134 -10.67 5.21 -14.45
CA LEU A 134 -12.09 4.88 -14.54
C LEU A 134 -12.73 5.43 -15.83
N HIS A 135 -12.37 6.67 -16.20
CA HIS A 135 -12.85 7.26 -17.44
C HIS A 135 -12.28 6.54 -18.67
N GLY A 136 -10.99 6.18 -18.66
CA GLY A 136 -10.33 5.52 -19.78
C GLY A 136 -10.78 4.07 -20.02
N TYR A 137 -11.22 3.34 -18.99
CA TYR A 137 -11.77 1.98 -19.14
C TYR A 137 -13.26 1.94 -19.53
N TRP A 138 -14.01 3.04 -19.36
CA TRP A 138 -15.44 3.13 -19.67
C TRP A 138 -15.74 3.85 -21.00
N SER A 139 -14.72 4.33 -21.70
CA SER A 139 -14.78 4.94 -23.04
C SER A 139 -14.61 3.90 -24.14
#